data_AF-A0A6J7VP61-F1
#
_entry.id   AF-A0A6J7VP61-F1
#
_cell.length_a   1.000
_cell.length_b   1.000
_cell.length_c   1.000
_cell.angle_alpha   90.00
_cell.angle_beta   90.00
_cell.angle_gamma   90.00
#
_symmetry.space_group_name_H-M   'P 1'
#
loop_
_entity.id
_entity.type
_entity.pdbx_description
1 polymer ?
#
loop_
_entity_poly.entity_id
_entity_poly.type
_entity_poly.pdbx_seq_one_letter_code
_entity_poly.pdbx_strand_id
1 'polypeptide(L)'
;MNFRGGSQGIEFENGYLFLVHEVTMYGMNRVYGHRFVHLTKSLTSSDGIQWNITALTRPFHFLHVGIEFAAGLARNGDNLVASFGVRDEEAWLVELPAADVAKLLVPLLPER
;
A
#
# COMPACT_ATOMS: atom_id res chain seq x y z
N MET A 1 -12.39 3.76 -4.38
CA MET A 1 -11.51 2.98 -3.49
C MET A 1 -12.07 3.08 -2.08
N ASN A 2 -12.07 2.01 -1.28
CA ASN A 2 -12.62 2.00 0.08
C ASN A 2 -11.50 1.69 1.09
N PHE A 3 -10.49 2.56 1.13
CA PHE A 3 -9.36 2.42 2.05
C PHE A 3 -9.82 2.63 3.49
N ARG A 4 -9.43 1.73 4.39
CA ARG A 4 -9.88 1.73 5.80
C ARG A 4 -8.75 1.89 6.82
N GLY A 5 -7.51 1.87 6.35
CA GLY A 5 -6.32 2.03 7.18
C GLY A 5 -5.09 1.49 6.46
N GLY A 6 -3.95 1.56 7.12
CA GLY A 6 -2.68 1.12 6.56
C GLY A 6 -1.49 1.52 7.42
N SER A 7 -0.31 1.30 6.87
CA SER A 7 0.96 1.72 7.44
C SER A 7 1.15 3.24 7.38
N GLN A 8 2.18 3.71 8.10
CA GLN A 8 2.85 4.98 7.77
C GLN A 8 3.38 4.97 6.32
N GLY A 9 3.56 6.15 5.75
CA GLY A 9 4.26 6.33 4.48
C GLY A 9 5.77 6.26 4.69
N ILE A 10 6.47 5.60 3.76
CA ILE A 10 7.94 5.61 3.69
C ILE A 10 8.40 6.30 2.42
N GLU A 11 9.59 6.89 2.44
CA GLU A 11 10.22 7.40 1.22
C GLU A 11 10.39 6.26 0.21
N PHE A 12 9.95 6.51 -1.02
CA PHE A 12 10.01 5.55 -2.11
C PHE A 12 10.05 6.30 -3.44
N GLU A 13 11.07 6.04 -4.25
CA GLU A 13 11.29 6.76 -5.51
C GLU A 13 11.22 8.29 -5.34
N ASN A 14 10.34 8.98 -6.08
CA ASN A 14 10.16 10.43 -6.02
C ASN A 14 9.02 10.87 -5.08
N GLY A 15 8.62 9.99 -4.17
CA GLY A 15 7.45 10.18 -3.34
C GLY A 15 7.43 9.32 -2.08
N TYR A 16 6.21 8.94 -1.70
CA TYR A 16 5.95 8.09 -0.54
C TYR A 16 5.15 6.85 -0.94
N LEU A 17 5.51 5.71 -0.37
CA LEU A 17 4.78 4.46 -0.50
C LEU A 17 4.06 4.14 0.80
N PHE A 18 2.79 3.76 0.68
CA PHE A 18 1.94 3.32 1.77
C PHE A 18 1.48 1.89 1.49
N LEU A 19 1.37 1.07 2.54
CA LEU A 19 0.67 -0.20 2.49
C LEU A 19 -0.70 -0.01 3.15
N VAL A 20 -1.78 -0.09 2.38
CA VAL A 20 -3.15 0.10 2.87
C VAL A 20 -3.94 -1.20 2.81
N HIS A 21 -5.07 -1.24 3.51
CA HIS A 21 -6.08 -2.27 3.31
C HIS A 21 -7.44 -1.68 2.92
N GLU A 22 -8.14 -2.38 2.05
CA GLU A 22 -9.53 -2.13 1.67
C GLU A 22 -10.42 -3.25 2.16
N VAL A 23 -11.62 -2.91 2.64
CA VAL A 23 -12.58 -3.88 3.15
C VAL A 23 -13.66 -4.11 2.10
N THR A 24 -13.82 -5.37 1.71
CA THR A 24 -14.89 -5.87 0.84
C THR A 24 -15.71 -6.92 1.58
N MET A 25 -17.00 -7.02 1.25
CA MET A 25 -17.87 -8.09 1.75
C MET A 25 -17.91 -9.24 0.74
N TYR A 26 -17.60 -10.45 1.20
CA TYR A 26 -17.83 -11.68 0.45
C TYR A 26 -18.87 -12.52 1.19
N GLY A 27 -20.12 -12.45 0.72
CA GLY A 27 -21.27 -12.91 1.49
C GLY A 27 -21.39 -12.13 2.81
N MET A 28 -21.39 -12.84 3.94
CA MET A 28 -21.44 -12.25 5.28
C MET A 28 -20.04 -11.95 5.87
N ASN A 29 -18.97 -12.35 5.17
CA ASN A 29 -17.60 -12.24 5.68
C ASN A 29 -16.92 -10.98 5.16
N ARG A 30 -16.06 -10.39 6.00
CA ARG A 30 -15.15 -9.31 5.58
C ARG A 30 -13.88 -9.89 4.99
N VAL A 31 -13.44 -9.30 3.89
CA VAL A 31 -12.18 -9.60 3.22
C VAL A 31 -11.36 -8.32 3.11
N TYR A 32 -10.13 -8.38 3.59
CA TYR A 32 -9.21 -7.25 3.62
C TYR A 32 -8.18 -7.44 2.52
N GLY A 33 -8.31 -6.66 1.45
CA GLY A 33 -7.32 -6.64 0.36
C GLY A 33 -6.26 -5.59 0.63
N HIS A 34 -4.99 -5.95 0.52
CA HIS A 34 -3.87 -5.03 0.62
C HIS A 34 -3.57 -4.36 -0.71
N ARG A 35 -3.07 -3.11 -0.64
CA ARG A 35 -2.49 -2.41 -1.79
C ARG A 35 -1.27 -1.63 -1.36
N PHE A 36 -0.27 -1.58 -2.22
CA PHE A 36 0.68 -0.47 -2.16
C PHE A 36 0.09 0.73 -2.90
N VAL A 37 0.24 1.92 -2.31
CA VAL A 37 -0.23 3.20 -2.84
C VAL A 37 0.94 4.17 -2.85
N HIS A 38 1.27 4.69 -4.03
CA HIS A 38 2.35 5.63 -4.22
C HIS A 38 1.82 7.06 -4.38
N LEU A 39 2.41 8.00 -3.65
CA LEU A 39 2.05 9.41 -3.65
C LEU A 39 3.23 10.27 -4.04
N THR A 40 3.05 11.20 -4.96
CA THR A 40 4.03 12.24 -5.27
C THR A 40 3.46 13.62 -5.04
N LYS A 41 4.33 14.61 -4.89
CA LYS A 41 3.94 16.01 -4.78
C LYS A 41 4.01 16.72 -6.13
N SER A 42 3.06 17.60 -6.39
CA SER A 42 3.10 18.56 -7.50
C SER A 42 2.89 19.98 -6.97
N LEU A 43 3.41 20.97 -7.69
CA LEU A 43 3.10 22.37 -7.44
C LEU A 43 1.75 22.70 -8.07
N THR A 44 0.94 23.48 -7.37
CA THR A 44 -0.29 24.06 -7.93
C THR A 44 -0.03 25.47 -8.45
N SER A 45 -0.92 25.98 -9.30
CA SER A 45 -0.84 27.36 -9.84
C SER A 45 -0.96 28.46 -8.78
N SER A 46 -1.19 28.11 -7.52
CA SER A 46 -1.38 29.01 -6.39
C SER A 46 -0.29 28.86 -5.32
N ASP A 47 0.93 28.49 -5.72
CA ASP A 47 2.09 28.24 -4.84
C ASP A 47 1.87 27.18 -3.74
N GLY A 48 0.88 26.30 -3.92
CA GLY A 48 0.57 25.21 -2.99
C GLY A 48 1.27 23.90 -3.35
N ILE A 49 1.51 23.06 -2.35
CA ILE A 49 1.89 21.66 -2.56
C ILE A 49 0.62 20.81 -2.58
N GLN A 50 0.44 20.03 -3.63
CA GLN A 50 -0.59 19.01 -3.72
C GLN A 50 0.03 17.62 -3.71
N TRP A 51 -0.49 16.73 -2.88
CA TRP A 51 -0.14 15.31 -2.89
C TRP A 51 -1.12 14.54 -3.77
N ASN A 52 -0.60 13.79 -4.72
CA ASN A 52 -1.40 13.01 -5.66
C ASN A 52 -1.06 11.54 -5.50
N ILE A 53 -2.08 10.69 -5.42
CA ILE A 53 -1.90 9.26 -5.64
C ILE A 53 -1.58 9.08 -7.12
N THR A 54 -0.38 8.59 -7.42
CA THR A 54 0.09 8.44 -8.80
C THR A 54 0.04 7.01 -9.28
N ALA A 55 0.17 6.04 -8.37
CA ALA A 55 0.10 4.62 -8.72
C ALA A 55 -0.40 3.78 -7.54
N LEU A 56 -0.94 2.61 -7.86
CA LEU A 56 -1.29 1.58 -6.88
C LEU A 56 -1.20 0.18 -7.46
N THR A 57 -1.02 -0.82 -6.60
CA THR A 57 -1.08 -2.22 -7.03
C THR A 57 -2.53 -2.69 -7.19
N ARG A 58 -2.71 -3.80 -7.91
CA ARG A 58 -3.90 -4.65 -7.75
C ARG A 58 -4.03 -5.11 -6.28
N PRO A 59 -5.25 -5.40 -5.79
CA PRO A 59 -5.41 -5.89 -4.43
C PRO A 59 -4.77 -7.27 -4.30
N PHE A 60 -4.15 -7.53 -3.15
CA PHE A 60 -3.52 -8.81 -2.83
C PHE A 60 -3.75 -9.19 -1.37
N HIS A 61 -3.45 -10.44 -1.04
CA HIS A 61 -3.36 -10.95 0.33
C HIS A 61 -1.93 -11.44 0.54
N PHE A 62 -1.40 -11.32 1.76
CA PHE A 62 -0.07 -11.81 2.07
C PHE A 62 -0.07 -13.34 2.24
N LEU A 63 -1.03 -13.87 3.00
CA LEU A 63 -1.12 -15.31 3.28
C LEU A 63 -2.40 -15.92 2.73
N HIS A 64 -3.56 -15.37 3.03
CA HIS A 64 -4.84 -15.94 2.58
C HIS A 64 -5.97 -14.91 2.49
N VAL A 65 -7.01 -15.27 1.74
CA VAL A 65 -8.25 -14.48 1.69
C VAL A 65 -8.88 -14.46 3.09
N GLY A 66 -9.14 -13.28 3.63
CA GLY A 66 -9.71 -13.13 4.96
C GLY A 66 -9.43 -11.77 5.57
N ILE A 67 -9.37 -11.72 6.91
CA ILE A 67 -8.99 -10.52 7.66
C ILE A 67 -7.46 -10.53 7.80
N GLU A 68 -6.83 -9.60 7.10
CA GLU A 68 -5.43 -9.23 7.26
C GLU A 68 -5.34 -7.72 7.48
N PHE A 69 -4.60 -7.28 8.49
CA PHE A 69 -4.47 -5.87 8.86
C PHE A 69 -3.05 -5.37 8.61
N ALA A 70 -2.89 -4.44 7.66
CA ALA A 70 -1.60 -3.81 7.39
C ALA A 70 -1.21 -2.90 8.56
N ALA A 71 -0.18 -3.29 9.32
CA ALA A 71 0.22 -2.61 10.54
C ALA A 71 1.39 -1.64 10.34
N GLY A 72 2.27 -1.89 9.36
CA GLY A 72 3.49 -1.09 9.20
C GLY A 72 4.27 -1.43 7.93
N LEU A 73 5.11 -0.49 7.50
CA LEU A 73 5.99 -0.62 6.35
C LEU A 73 7.33 0.08 6.64
N ALA A 74 8.45 -0.58 6.38
CA ALA A 74 9.78 -0.04 6.61
C ALA A 74 10.72 -0.39 5.45
N ARG A 75 11.77 0.42 5.29
CA ARG A 75 12.87 0.14 4.36
C ARG A 75 13.95 -0.66 5.08
N ASN A 76 14.45 -1.72 4.45
CA ASN A 76 15.60 -2.49 4.91
C ASN A 76 16.56 -2.71 3.74
N GLY A 77 17.53 -1.80 3.55
CA GLY A 77 18.41 -1.83 2.38
C GLY A 77 17.63 -1.71 1.06
N ASP A 78 17.76 -2.71 0.19
CA ASP A 78 17.02 -2.79 -1.09
C ASP A 78 15.64 -3.44 -0.95
N ASN A 79 15.27 -3.87 0.25
CA ASN A 79 14.00 -4.52 0.54
C ASN A 79 13.05 -3.59 1.30
N LEU A 80 11.77 -3.94 1.24
CA LEU A 80 10.71 -3.44 2.10
C LEU A 80 10.33 -4.53 3.09
N VAL A 81 10.10 -4.15 4.34
CA VAL A 81 9.53 -5.03 5.37
C VAL A 81 8.13 -4.53 5.69
N ALA A 82 7.13 -5.39 5.48
CA ALA A 82 5.75 -5.12 5.85
C ALA A 82 5.35 -5.98 7.06
N SER A 83 4.73 -5.37 8.05
CA SER A 83 4.12 -6.07 9.19
C SER A 83 2.60 -6.11 9.02
N PHE A 84 2.00 -7.25 9.29
CA PHE A 84 0.55 -7.42 9.21
C PHE A 84 0.03 -8.41 10.25
N GLY A 85 -1.20 -8.18 10.70
CA GLY A 85 -1.93 -9.10 11.56
C GLY A 85 -2.85 -10.00 10.76
N VAL A 86 -3.08 -11.24 11.21
CA VAL A 86 -4.03 -12.18 10.61
C VAL A 86 -5.10 -12.53 11.63
N ARG A 87 -6.37 -12.29 11.26
CA ARG A 87 -7.57 -12.56 12.09
C ARG A 87 -7.52 -12.01 13.53
N ASP A 88 -6.69 -10.99 13.78
CA ASP A 88 -6.40 -10.45 15.12
C ASP A 88 -5.83 -11.49 16.11
N GLU A 89 -5.24 -12.57 15.60
CA GLU A 89 -4.71 -13.70 16.38
C GLU A 89 -3.19 -13.84 16.24
N GLU A 90 -2.65 -13.48 15.08
CA GLU A 90 -1.26 -13.71 14.70
C GLU A 90 -0.62 -12.42 14.16
N ALA A 91 0.68 -12.27 14.39
CA ALA A 91 1.48 -11.17 13.87
C ALA A 91 2.59 -11.71 12.96
N TRP A 92 2.68 -11.13 11.76
CA TRP A 92 3.58 -11.58 10.70
C TRP A 92 4.42 -10.43 10.15
N LEU A 93 5.58 -10.80 9.60
CA LEU A 93 6.43 -9.95 8.79
C LEU A 93 6.66 -10.61 7.44
N VAL A 94 6.72 -9.79 6.40
CA VAL A 94 7.18 -10.21 5.07
C VAL A 94 8.22 -9.23 4.57
N GLU A 95 9.28 -9.76 3.97
CA GLU A 95 10.30 -8.97 3.29
C GLU A 95 10.15 -9.16 1.77
N LEU A 96 10.16 -8.03 1.04
CA LEU A 96 9.92 -7.97 -0.40
C LEU A 96 10.98 -7.08 -1.04
N PRO A 97 11.57 -7.45 -2.19
CA PRO A 97 12.44 -6.53 -2.93
C PRO A 97 11.67 -5.27 -3.34
N ALA A 98 12.23 -4.09 -3.02
CA ALA A 98 11.58 -2.83 -3.37
C ALA A 98 11.37 -2.67 -4.88
N ALA A 99 12.31 -3.18 -5.68
CA ALA A 99 12.21 -3.17 -7.13
C ALA A 99 11.04 -4.01 -7.66
N ASP A 100 10.65 -5.08 -6.98
CA ASP A 100 9.51 -5.89 -7.39
C ASP A 100 8.19 -5.22 -7.00
N VAL A 101 8.14 -4.53 -5.85
CA VAL A 101 7.00 -3.69 -5.48
C VAL A 101 6.81 -2.55 -6.49
N ALA A 102 7.89 -1.91 -6.93
CA ALA A 102 7.84 -0.87 -7.97
C ALA A 102 7.19 -1.39 -9.27
N LYS A 103 7.57 -2.58 -9.74
CA LYS A 103 7.01 -3.21 -10.95
C LYS A 103 5.52 -3.53 -10.84
N LEU A 104 5.00 -3.70 -9.63
CA LEU A 104 3.58 -4.01 -9.39
C LEU A 104 2.70 -2.75 -9.35
N LEU A 105 3.30 -1.56 -9.19
CA LEU A 105 2.57 -0.31 -9.18
C LEU A 105 2.02 0.01 -10.58
N VAL A 106 0.71 0.20 -10.66
CA VAL A 106 0.01 0.59 -11.89
C VAL A 106 -0.27 2.09 -11.82
N PRO A 107 0.26 2.90 -12.76
CA PRO A 107 -0.04 4.33 -12.83
C PRO A 107 -1.53 4.61 -12.99
N LEU A 108 -2.04 5.61 -12.26
CA LEU A 108 -3.44 6.04 -12.33
C LEU A 108 -3.74 6.95 -13.51
N LEU A 109 -2.73 7.66 -14.01
CA LEU A 109 -2.79 8.43 -15.25
C LEU A 109 -1.66 7.91 -16.15
N PRO A 110 -1.91 7.72 -17.46
CA PRO A 110 -0.82 7.43 -18.37
C PRO A 110 0.18 8.59 -18.35
N GLU A 111 1.48 8.25 -18.40
CA GLU A 111 2.53 9.25 -18.59
C GLU A 111 2.19 10.09 -19.83
N ARG A 112 2.22 11.42 -19.66
CA ARG A 112 1.96 12.37 -20.75
C ARG A 112 3.11 12.40 -21.74
#